data_AF-A0A4U7BAQ5-F1
#
_entry.id   AF-A0A4U7BAQ5-F1
#
_cell.length_a   1.000
_cell.length_b   1.000
_cell.length_c   1.000
_cell.angle_alpha   90.00
_cell.angle_beta   90.00
_cell.angle_gamma   90.00
#
_symmetry.space_group_name_H-M   'P 1'
#
loop_
_entity.id
_entity.type
_entity.pdbx_description
1 polymer ?
#
loop_
_entity_poly.entity_id
_entity_poly.type
_entity_poly.pdbx_seq_one_letter_code
_entity_poly.pdbx_strand_id
1 'polypeptide(L)'
;MLPLSRPLVRAGRLFASSRAFHPSTILLRTDNPVPANDPNPRQPESPVSSTNAVPTSSEGSFDKVLQESVEEGEKMRVMQAPNRQATWSRSQQPREKAMVGPRFEQTIMEDQPRPQAAIDLIHKQPVRWLKTRTTSCDGGGGPLGHPRIFINVDKPQICWCTYCGVPFAHEKHRKYIETLPHHSYPLDPINAPEEVPKIQSNTGAPLEQR
;
A
#
# COMPACT_ATOMS: atom_id res chain seq x y z
N MET A 1 -67.37 78.07 9.47
CA MET A 1 -67.20 77.36 8.19
C MET A 1 -65.86 76.62 8.25
N LEU A 2 -65.90 75.30 8.39
CA LEU A 2 -64.72 74.42 8.39
C LEU A 2 -64.51 73.89 6.97
N PRO A 3 -63.31 73.97 6.37
CA PRO A 3 -63.03 73.23 5.16
C PRO A 3 -62.37 71.87 5.48
N LEU A 4 -62.92 70.84 4.83
CA LEU A 4 -62.36 69.51 4.68
C LEU A 4 -60.91 69.54 4.20
N SER A 5 -60.08 68.66 4.76
CA SER A 5 -58.84 68.21 4.12
C SER A 5 -58.51 66.78 4.56
N ARG A 6 -58.76 65.80 3.68
CA ARG A 6 -58.01 64.54 3.59
C ARG A 6 -57.05 64.71 2.41
N PRO A 7 -55.77 64.33 2.55
CA PRO A 7 -55.33 63.02 2.00
C PRO A 7 -54.14 62.46 2.82
N LEU A 8 -53.47 61.32 2.59
CA LEU A 8 -53.46 60.24 1.61
C LEU A 8 -52.83 59.05 2.37
N VAL A 9 -53.43 57.86 2.36
CA VAL A 9 -52.84 56.67 3.01
C VAL A 9 -51.65 56.20 2.16
N ARG A 10 -50.43 56.33 2.69
CA ARG A 10 -49.23 55.76 2.06
C ARG A 10 -49.19 54.26 2.36
N ALA A 11 -49.71 53.45 1.43
CA ALA A 11 -49.47 52.01 1.43
C ALA A 11 -47.98 51.78 1.12
N GLY A 12 -47.16 51.66 2.17
CA GLY A 12 -45.79 51.19 2.04
C GLY A 12 -45.82 49.72 1.64
N ARG A 13 -45.58 49.43 0.36
CA ARG A 13 -45.26 48.08 -0.08
C ARG A 13 -43.99 47.65 0.63
N LEU A 14 -44.11 46.72 1.58
CA LEU A 14 -42.96 45.99 2.10
C LEU A 14 -42.39 45.19 0.93
N PHE A 15 -41.29 45.66 0.35
CA PHE A 15 -40.46 44.82 -0.50
C PHE A 15 -39.83 43.78 0.41
N ALA A 16 -40.48 42.62 0.54
CA ALA A 16 -39.83 41.44 1.06
C ALA A 16 -38.71 41.10 0.08
N SER A 17 -37.49 41.49 0.43
CA SER A 17 -36.29 41.06 -0.28
C SER A 17 -36.13 39.57 0.06
N SER A 18 -36.77 38.72 -0.75
CA SER A 18 -36.51 37.29 -0.74
C SER A 18 -35.09 37.09 -1.25
N ARG A 19 -34.11 37.11 -0.34
CA ARG A 19 -32.79 36.56 -0.62
C ARG A 19 -33.04 35.12 -1.03
N ALA A 20 -32.82 34.81 -2.30
CA ALA A 20 -32.73 33.45 -2.75
C ALA A 20 -31.56 32.82 -1.98
N PHE A 21 -31.88 32.03 -0.97
CA PHE A 21 -30.94 31.08 -0.41
C PHE A 21 -30.75 30.03 -1.51
N HIS A 22 -29.77 30.27 -2.39
CA HIS A 22 -29.16 29.15 -3.08
C HIS A 22 -28.51 28.32 -1.97
N PRO A 23 -28.94 27.06 -1.75
CA PRO A 23 -28.10 26.17 -0.99
C PRO A 23 -26.83 26.04 -1.80
N SER A 24 -25.78 26.77 -1.42
CA SER A 24 -24.43 26.36 -1.71
C SER A 24 -24.28 25.06 -0.97
N THR A 25 -24.68 23.96 -1.62
CA THR A 25 -24.36 22.63 -1.17
C THR A 25 -22.84 22.62 -1.15
N ILE A 26 -22.26 22.85 0.02
CA ILE A 26 -20.89 22.44 0.30
C ILE A 26 -20.99 20.93 0.29
N LEU A 27 -21.00 20.36 -0.92
CA LEU A 27 -20.75 18.95 -1.11
C LEU A 27 -19.38 18.76 -0.49
N LEU A 28 -19.35 18.08 0.65
CA LEU A 28 -18.14 17.44 1.15
C LEU A 28 -17.64 16.57 0.01
N ARG A 29 -16.76 17.14 -0.82
CA ARG A 29 -16.06 16.48 -1.91
C ARG A 29 -15.08 15.52 -1.23
N THR A 30 -15.51 14.28 -1.04
CA THR A 30 -14.57 13.22 -0.71
C THR A 30 -13.97 12.72 -2.01
N ASP A 31 -12.65 12.58 -2.07
CA ASP A 31 -11.89 12.25 -3.28
C ASP A 31 -12.18 10.85 -3.85
N ASN A 32 -12.95 10.04 -3.10
CA ASN A 32 -13.47 8.75 -3.52
C ASN A 32 -14.98 8.71 -3.18
N PRO A 33 -15.81 9.48 -3.89
CA PRO A 33 -17.23 9.53 -3.60
C PRO A 33 -17.82 8.15 -3.86
N VAL A 34 -18.75 7.72 -3.00
CA VAL A 34 -19.68 6.64 -3.38
C VAL A 34 -20.27 7.06 -4.72
N PRO A 35 -20.15 6.23 -5.80
CA PRO A 35 -20.53 6.66 -7.13
C PRO A 35 -21.97 7.15 -7.11
N ALA A 36 -22.14 8.46 -7.33
CA ALA A 36 -23.45 9.02 -7.58
C ALA A 36 -23.96 8.42 -8.90
N ASN A 37 -25.27 8.22 -9.03
CA ASN A 37 -25.90 7.85 -10.30
C ASN A 37 -25.90 9.06 -11.25
N ASP A 38 -24.71 9.51 -11.62
CA ASP A 38 -24.47 10.53 -12.64
C ASP A 38 -24.25 9.80 -13.96
N PRO A 39 -25.06 10.07 -15.01
CA PRO A 39 -24.87 9.46 -16.33
C PRO A 39 -23.55 9.86 -17.00
N ASN A 40 -22.85 10.90 -16.52
CA ASN A 40 -21.56 11.32 -17.04
C ASN A 40 -20.56 11.66 -15.91
N PRO A 41 -20.02 10.65 -15.20
CA PRO A 41 -19.08 10.88 -14.13
C PRO A 41 -17.77 11.46 -14.67
N ARG A 42 -17.27 12.53 -14.05
CA ARG A 42 -15.94 13.06 -14.38
C ARG A 42 -14.87 12.06 -13.97
N GLN A 43 -13.88 11.85 -14.84
CA GLN A 43 -12.70 11.08 -14.48
C GLN A 43 -11.85 11.90 -13.48
N PRO A 44 -11.40 11.30 -12.37
CA PRO A 44 -10.50 11.97 -11.44
C PRO A 44 -9.14 12.19 -12.11
N GLU A 45 -8.61 13.40 -12.00
CA GLU A 45 -7.27 13.75 -12.51
C GLU A 45 -6.19 13.12 -11.62
N SER A 46 -5.03 12.78 -12.21
CA SER A 46 -3.88 12.31 -11.44
C SER A 46 -3.32 13.48 -10.61
N PRO A 47 -2.95 13.26 -9.33
CA PRO A 47 -2.34 14.31 -8.53
C PRO A 47 -0.88 14.60 -8.93
N VAL A 48 -0.25 13.73 -9.72
CA VAL A 48 1.09 13.96 -10.26
C VAL A 48 0.97 14.98 -11.38
N SER A 49 1.33 16.21 -11.09
CA SER A 49 1.14 17.36 -11.98
C SER A 49 2.44 17.73 -12.69
N SER A 50 2.32 18.28 -13.91
CA SER A 50 3.42 18.97 -14.60
C SER A 50 4.06 20.10 -13.77
N THR A 51 3.35 20.59 -12.75
CA THR A 51 3.86 21.62 -11.84
C THR A 51 5.07 21.15 -11.04
N ASN A 52 5.16 19.86 -10.69
CA ASN A 52 6.27 19.31 -9.92
C ASN A 52 7.50 18.96 -10.81
N ALA A 53 7.38 19.11 -12.14
CA ALA A 53 8.47 18.89 -13.09
C ALA A 53 9.47 20.06 -13.12
N VAL A 54 9.13 21.21 -12.52
CA VAL A 54 10.01 22.38 -12.42
C VAL A 54 10.77 22.34 -11.09
N PRO A 55 12.09 22.58 -11.08
CA PRO A 55 12.88 22.59 -9.86
C PRO A 55 12.39 23.65 -8.87
N THR A 56 12.08 23.24 -7.64
CA THR A 56 11.71 24.16 -6.55
C THR A 56 12.95 24.69 -5.84
N SER A 57 12.90 25.88 -5.24
CA SER A 57 14.05 26.48 -4.54
C SER A 57 14.45 25.76 -3.23
N SER A 58 13.73 24.72 -2.81
CA SER A 58 14.01 23.94 -1.59
C SER A 58 14.67 22.62 -1.93
N GLU A 59 15.77 22.32 -1.23
CA GLU A 59 16.41 21.01 -1.25
C GLU A 59 15.55 19.99 -0.49
N GLY A 60 15.34 18.83 -1.10
CA GLY A 60 14.55 17.71 -0.61
C GLY A 60 15.39 16.61 0.03
N SER A 61 14.91 15.37 -0.06
CA SER A 61 15.66 14.20 0.37
C SER A 61 16.97 14.06 -0.44
N PHE A 62 18.08 13.78 0.25
CA PHE A 62 19.43 13.61 -0.34
C PHE A 62 20.06 14.88 -0.95
N ASP A 63 19.77 16.06 -0.40
CA ASP A 63 20.37 17.36 -0.80
C ASP A 63 20.15 17.72 -2.28
N LYS A 64 19.11 17.15 -2.90
CA LYS A 64 18.74 17.43 -4.30
C LYS A 64 17.56 18.39 -4.34
N VAL A 65 17.46 19.16 -5.43
CA VAL A 65 16.28 19.98 -5.69
C VAL A 65 15.04 19.11 -5.81
N LEU A 66 13.95 19.51 -5.16
CA LEU A 66 12.64 18.88 -5.28
C LEU A 66 12.11 19.04 -6.71
N GLN A 67 12.22 17.95 -7.47
CA GLN A 67 11.76 17.82 -8.85
C GLN A 67 11.42 16.36 -9.09
N GLU A 68 10.22 16.07 -9.60
CA GLU A 68 9.84 14.72 -10.01
C GLU A 68 9.58 14.67 -11.52
N SER A 69 9.87 13.54 -12.16
CA SER A 69 9.39 13.33 -13.53
C SER A 69 7.94 12.83 -13.47
N VAL A 70 7.09 13.34 -14.37
CA VAL A 70 5.65 12.99 -14.37
C VAL A 70 5.46 11.48 -14.59
N GLU A 71 6.22 10.89 -15.51
CA GLU A 71 6.13 9.46 -15.84
C GLU A 71 6.55 8.56 -14.67
N GLU A 72 7.65 8.89 -13.99
CA GLU A 72 8.11 8.11 -12.83
C GLU A 72 7.16 8.30 -11.65
N GLY A 73 6.72 9.55 -11.39
CA GLY A 73 5.71 9.87 -10.39
C GLY A 73 4.44 9.06 -10.55
N GLU A 74 3.89 9.00 -11.77
CA GLU A 74 2.69 8.21 -12.06
C GLU A 74 2.94 6.70 -11.92
N LYS A 75 4.09 6.19 -12.37
CA LYS A 75 4.47 4.79 -12.15
C LYS A 75 4.53 4.45 -10.67
N MET A 76 5.12 5.32 -9.84
CA MET A 76 5.20 5.13 -8.39
C MET A 76 3.84 5.24 -7.70
N ARG A 77 2.95 6.10 -8.21
CA ARG A 77 1.57 6.24 -7.73
C ARG A 77 0.74 4.98 -8.01
N VAL A 78 0.89 4.39 -9.18
CA VAL A 78 0.11 3.23 -9.61
C VAL A 78 0.63 1.92 -8.99
N MET A 79 1.95 1.74 -8.90
CA MET A 79 2.54 0.52 -8.34
C MET A 79 2.32 0.43 -6.82
N GLN A 80 1.68 -0.65 -6.35
CA GLN A 80 1.41 -0.84 -4.92
C GLN A 80 2.69 -0.79 -4.06
N ALA A 81 3.76 -1.42 -4.51
CA ALA A 81 5.09 -1.43 -3.93
C ALA A 81 6.16 -1.43 -5.04
N PRO A 82 7.43 -1.10 -4.76
CA PRO A 82 8.49 -1.04 -5.78
C PRO A 82 8.68 -2.36 -6.54
N ASN A 83 8.49 -3.48 -5.85
CA ASN A 83 8.61 -4.84 -6.37
C ASN A 83 7.27 -5.44 -6.83
N ARG A 84 6.13 -4.79 -6.56
CA ARG A 84 4.80 -5.38 -6.79
C ARG A 84 3.77 -4.35 -7.26
N GLN A 85 3.13 -4.61 -8.40
CA GLN A 85 2.07 -3.73 -8.91
C GLN A 85 0.72 -4.00 -8.24
N ALA A 86 0.34 -5.26 -8.05
CA ALA A 86 -1.00 -5.65 -7.60
C ALA A 86 -1.16 -5.68 -6.07
N THR A 87 -2.39 -5.52 -5.59
CA THR A 87 -2.76 -5.75 -4.18
C THR A 87 -2.59 -7.22 -3.78
N TRP A 88 -2.47 -7.48 -2.48
CA TRP A 88 -2.29 -8.83 -1.91
C TRP A 88 -3.27 -9.17 -0.80
N SER A 89 -4.22 -8.28 -0.51
CA SER A 89 -5.34 -8.54 0.39
C SER A 89 -6.65 -8.04 -0.21
N ARG A 90 -7.75 -8.75 0.06
CA ARG A 90 -9.09 -8.42 -0.45
C ARG A 90 -9.57 -7.04 0.01
N SER A 91 -9.23 -6.63 1.22
CA SER A 91 -9.62 -5.34 1.79
C SER A 91 -8.63 -4.21 1.49
N GLN A 92 -7.52 -4.51 0.79
CA GLN A 92 -6.51 -3.52 0.46
C GLN A 92 -6.98 -2.67 -0.72
N GLN A 93 -6.93 -1.35 -0.57
CA GLN A 93 -7.19 -0.44 -1.69
C GLN A 93 -5.96 -0.35 -2.61
N PRO A 94 -6.15 -0.40 -3.95
CA PRO A 94 -5.09 -0.10 -4.90
C PRO A 94 -4.52 1.30 -4.67
N ARG A 95 -3.19 1.41 -4.75
CA ARG A 95 -2.47 2.67 -4.51
C ARG A 95 -2.94 3.80 -5.41
N GLU A 96 -3.25 3.49 -6.68
CA GLU A 96 -3.81 4.44 -7.65
C GLU A 96 -5.07 5.16 -7.13
N LYS A 97 -5.92 4.48 -6.34
CA LYS A 97 -7.14 5.04 -5.76
C LYS A 97 -6.91 5.70 -4.40
N ALA A 98 -5.87 5.28 -3.68
CA ALA A 98 -5.53 5.79 -2.34
C ALA A 98 -4.70 7.09 -2.40
N MET A 99 -3.84 7.22 -3.41
CA MET A 99 -2.99 8.38 -3.66
C MET A 99 -3.67 9.33 -4.65
N VAL A 100 -4.86 9.83 -4.29
CA VAL A 100 -5.64 10.80 -5.07
C VAL A 100 -6.18 11.87 -4.12
N GLY A 101 -6.39 13.07 -4.64
CA GLY A 101 -7.03 14.18 -3.93
C GLY A 101 -6.09 15.34 -3.61
N PRO A 102 -6.64 16.44 -3.04
CA PRO A 102 -5.91 17.69 -2.80
C PRO A 102 -4.67 17.52 -1.90
N ARG A 103 -4.63 16.46 -1.08
CA ARG A 103 -3.46 16.17 -0.24
C ARG A 103 -2.22 15.75 -1.02
N PHE A 104 -2.37 15.31 -2.28
CA PHE A 104 -1.27 14.76 -3.09
C PHE A 104 -0.89 15.64 -4.30
N GLU A 105 -1.64 16.69 -4.62
CA GLU A 105 -1.48 17.51 -5.84
C GLU A 105 -0.13 18.27 -5.92
N GLN A 106 0.44 18.63 -4.77
CA GLN A 106 1.75 19.29 -4.64
C GLN A 106 2.73 18.44 -3.81
N THR A 107 2.54 17.12 -3.85
CA THR A 107 3.37 16.17 -3.12
C THR A 107 4.25 15.40 -4.09
N ILE A 108 5.55 15.37 -3.84
CA ILE A 108 6.49 14.58 -4.62
C ILE A 108 6.36 13.11 -4.23
N MET A 109 6.07 12.26 -5.21
CA MET A 109 5.78 10.84 -5.00
C MET A 109 7.00 10.03 -4.58
N GLU A 110 8.20 10.50 -4.94
CA GLU A 110 9.49 9.86 -4.62
C GLU A 110 9.75 9.82 -3.11
N ASP A 111 9.40 10.89 -2.41
CA ASP A 111 9.64 11.05 -0.97
C ASP A 111 8.57 10.38 -0.11
N GLN A 112 7.47 9.91 -0.72
CA GLN A 112 6.41 9.25 0.03
C GLN A 112 6.82 7.82 0.45
N PRO A 113 6.49 7.37 1.67
CA PRO A 113 6.82 6.03 2.15
C PRO A 113 6.37 4.94 1.18
N ARG A 114 7.32 4.13 0.73
CA ARG A 114 7.08 3.05 -0.24
C ARG A 114 7.98 1.84 0.05
N PRO A 115 7.71 1.10 1.14
CA PRO A 115 8.48 -0.10 1.46
C PRO A 115 8.26 -1.20 0.42
N GLN A 116 9.20 -2.13 0.35
CA GLN A 116 9.08 -3.33 -0.46
C GLN A 116 7.98 -4.25 0.09
N ALA A 117 7.24 -4.91 -0.80
CA ALA A 117 6.20 -5.85 -0.43
C ALA A 117 6.84 -7.18 0.02
N ALA A 118 6.72 -7.49 1.31
CA ALA A 118 7.32 -8.69 1.92
C ALA A 118 6.85 -10.01 1.28
N ILE A 119 5.65 -10.05 0.69
CA ILE A 119 5.13 -11.24 -0.01
C ILE A 119 6.07 -11.69 -1.14
N ASP A 120 6.56 -10.78 -1.97
CA ASP A 120 7.45 -11.18 -3.07
C ASP A 120 8.87 -11.46 -2.55
N LEU A 121 9.27 -10.87 -1.42
CA LEU A 121 10.58 -11.13 -0.80
C LEU A 121 10.64 -12.53 -0.18
N ILE A 122 9.58 -12.96 0.49
CA ILE A 122 9.52 -14.30 1.07
C ILE A 122 9.47 -15.39 -0.01
N HIS A 123 8.88 -15.09 -1.18
CA HIS A 123 8.89 -15.98 -2.34
C HIS A 123 10.24 -16.09 -3.05
N LYS A 124 11.23 -15.25 -2.72
CA LYS A 124 12.63 -15.44 -3.15
C LYS A 124 13.39 -16.43 -2.27
N GLN A 125 12.88 -16.77 -1.08
CA GLN A 125 13.55 -17.67 -0.16
C GLN A 125 13.46 -19.13 -0.65
N PRO A 126 14.58 -19.87 -0.68
CA PRO A 126 14.56 -21.26 -1.10
C PRO A 126 13.97 -22.19 -0.04
N VAL A 127 13.40 -23.29 -0.52
CA VAL A 127 12.90 -24.37 0.33
C VAL A 127 14.03 -24.99 1.14
N ARG A 128 13.89 -24.99 2.47
CA ARG A 128 14.83 -25.65 3.38
C ARG A 128 14.51 -27.13 3.45
N TRP A 129 15.32 -27.92 2.74
CA TRP A 129 15.24 -29.38 2.78
C TRP A 129 15.75 -29.95 4.11
N LEU A 130 14.97 -30.88 4.66
CA LEU A 130 15.20 -31.51 5.96
C LEU A 130 15.14 -33.03 5.86
N LYS A 131 15.90 -33.69 6.73
CA LYS A 131 15.89 -35.16 6.92
C LYS A 131 14.93 -35.63 8.00
N THR A 132 14.48 -34.70 8.87
CA THR A 132 13.59 -34.98 9.99
C THR A 132 12.13 -34.75 9.61
N ARG A 133 11.23 -35.46 10.28
CA ARG A 133 9.77 -35.34 10.15
C ARG A 133 9.21 -34.04 10.72
N THR A 134 9.85 -33.51 11.77
CA THR A 134 9.47 -32.25 12.42
C THR A 134 10.68 -31.33 12.46
N THR A 135 10.43 -30.02 12.39
CA THR A 135 11.46 -28.99 12.53
C THR A 135 11.01 -27.90 13.49
N SER A 136 11.96 -27.31 14.22
CA SER A 136 11.70 -26.13 15.05
C SER A 136 12.08 -24.86 14.29
N CYS A 137 11.23 -23.83 14.36
CA CYS A 137 11.49 -22.51 13.81
C CYS A 137 11.21 -21.46 14.88
N ASP A 138 12.18 -20.59 15.12
CA ASP A 138 12.14 -19.46 16.04
C ASP A 138 12.43 -18.13 15.33
N GLY A 139 12.55 -18.13 14.00
CA GLY A 139 12.82 -16.93 13.20
C GLY A 139 14.27 -16.45 13.25
N GLY A 140 15.16 -17.16 13.94
CA GLY A 140 16.58 -16.78 14.07
C GLY A 140 16.85 -15.79 15.20
N GLY A 141 18.10 -15.75 15.67
CA GLY A 141 18.54 -14.80 16.70
C GLY A 141 17.96 -15.06 18.10
N GLY A 142 17.45 -16.27 18.36
CA GLY A 142 16.89 -16.68 19.65
C GLY A 142 15.71 -15.79 20.07
N PRO A 143 15.83 -14.97 21.14
CA PRO A 143 14.75 -14.10 21.61
C PRO A 143 14.40 -12.94 20.66
N LEU A 144 15.25 -12.64 19.66
CA LEU A 144 14.98 -11.59 18.68
C LEU A 144 14.03 -12.03 17.55
N GLY A 145 13.73 -13.32 17.46
CA GLY A 145 12.81 -13.88 16.48
C GLY A 145 11.37 -13.96 17.00
N HIS A 146 10.67 -15.04 16.63
CA HIS A 146 9.30 -15.32 17.07
C HIS A 146 9.26 -16.51 18.04
N PRO A 147 8.14 -16.75 18.74
CA PRO A 147 8.00 -17.93 19.60
C PRO A 147 8.31 -19.21 18.83
N ARG A 148 9.12 -20.08 19.43
CA ARG A 148 9.52 -21.35 18.83
C ARG A 148 8.29 -22.20 18.52
N ILE A 149 8.09 -22.50 17.26
CA ILE A 149 7.07 -23.44 16.79
C ILE A 149 7.69 -24.69 16.20
N PHE A 150 6.91 -25.78 16.22
CA PHE A 150 7.28 -27.04 15.59
C PHE A 150 6.39 -27.26 14.36
N ILE A 151 7.03 -27.44 13.21
CA ILE A 151 6.37 -27.58 11.92
C ILE A 151 6.52 -29.03 11.47
N ASN A 152 5.39 -29.66 11.10
CA ASN A 152 5.39 -31.00 10.53
C ASN A 152 5.65 -30.95 9.01
N VAL A 153 6.64 -31.71 8.53
CA VAL A 153 7.04 -31.82 7.12
C VAL A 153 6.82 -33.22 6.52
N ASP A 154 6.03 -34.08 7.16
CA ASP A 154 5.69 -35.42 6.63
C ASP A 154 4.83 -35.42 5.38
N LYS A 155 4.07 -34.36 5.15
CA LYS A 155 3.21 -34.28 3.99
C LYS A 155 4.07 -34.00 2.76
N PRO A 156 3.71 -34.53 1.57
CA PRO A 156 4.45 -34.29 0.33
C PRO A 156 4.15 -32.89 -0.23
N GLN A 157 4.36 -31.86 0.58
CA GLN A 157 4.11 -30.46 0.26
C GLN A 157 5.16 -29.59 0.95
N ILE A 158 5.29 -28.35 0.49
CA ILE A 158 6.10 -27.34 1.17
C ILE A 158 5.29 -26.82 2.36
N CYS A 159 5.83 -26.95 3.56
CA CYS A 159 5.23 -26.44 4.80
C CYS A 159 6.00 -25.19 5.23
N TRP A 160 5.32 -24.07 5.42
CA TRP A 160 5.94 -22.81 5.82
C TRP A 160 5.72 -22.50 7.31
N CYS A 161 6.64 -21.72 7.88
CA CYS A 161 6.46 -21.13 9.21
C CYS A 161 5.33 -20.09 9.18
N THR A 162 4.42 -20.12 10.17
CA THR A 162 3.30 -19.18 10.27
C THR A 162 3.73 -17.77 10.67
N TYR A 163 4.94 -17.59 11.20
CA TYR A 163 5.49 -16.29 11.58
C TYR A 163 6.36 -15.70 10.47
N CYS A 164 7.51 -16.33 10.18
CA CYS A 164 8.44 -15.81 9.17
C CYS A 164 8.06 -16.14 7.72
N GLY A 165 7.19 -17.11 7.48
CA GLY A 165 6.87 -17.57 6.11
C GLY A 165 7.97 -18.42 5.45
N VAL A 166 9.06 -18.74 6.16
CA VAL A 166 10.17 -19.54 5.61
C VAL A 166 9.67 -20.94 5.23
N PRO A 167 9.95 -21.41 4.01
CA PRO A 167 9.50 -22.72 3.53
C PRO A 167 10.41 -23.87 3.98
N PHE A 168 9.80 -24.97 4.39
CA PHE A 168 10.46 -26.23 4.75
C PHE A 168 9.83 -27.40 3.99
N ALA A 169 10.62 -28.40 3.66
CA ALA A 169 10.12 -29.65 3.09
C ALA A 169 11.04 -30.83 3.45
N HIS A 170 10.48 -32.03 3.50
CA HIS A 170 11.26 -33.23 3.75
C HIS A 170 11.91 -33.74 2.46
N GLU A 171 13.21 -34.07 2.53
CA GLU A 171 14.00 -34.63 1.42
C GLU A 171 13.35 -35.87 0.75
N LYS A 172 12.59 -36.69 1.50
CA LYS A 172 11.89 -37.87 0.95
C LYS A 172 10.86 -37.50 -0.13
N HIS A 173 10.26 -36.32 -0.02
CA HIS A 173 9.24 -35.84 -0.94
C HIS A 173 9.81 -34.93 -2.04
N ARG A 174 11.15 -34.74 -2.08
CA ARG A 174 11.80 -33.85 -3.04
C ARG A 174 11.43 -34.19 -4.49
N LYS A 175 11.57 -35.45 -4.89
CA LYS A 175 11.22 -35.92 -6.24
C LYS A 175 9.75 -35.61 -6.60
N TYR A 176 8.83 -35.80 -5.65
CA TYR A 176 7.42 -35.51 -5.89
C TYR A 176 7.16 -34.00 -6.03
N ILE A 177 7.76 -33.18 -5.16
CA ILE A 177 7.60 -31.73 -5.20
C ILE A 177 8.18 -31.16 -6.49
N GLU A 178 9.32 -31.68 -6.98
CA GLU A 178 9.93 -31.31 -8.26
C GLU A 178 9.03 -31.65 -9.46
N THR A 179 8.20 -32.70 -9.36
CA THR A 179 7.26 -33.05 -10.45
C THR A 179 6.01 -32.18 -10.49
N LEU A 180 5.74 -31.38 -9.45
CA LEU A 180 4.56 -30.51 -9.44
C LEU A 180 4.72 -29.41 -10.49
N PRO A 181 3.65 -29.09 -11.26
CA PRO A 181 3.73 -28.11 -12.34
C PRO A 181 3.98 -26.68 -11.84
N HIS A 182 3.64 -26.40 -10.58
CA HIS A 182 3.81 -25.10 -9.96
C HIS A 182 4.16 -25.25 -8.47
N HIS A 183 5.24 -24.58 -8.05
CA HIS A 183 5.64 -24.48 -6.65
C HIS A 183 5.69 -23.01 -6.22
N SER A 184 5.18 -22.69 -5.03
CA SER A 184 5.14 -21.30 -4.53
C SER A 184 6.51 -20.73 -4.17
N TYR A 185 7.50 -21.58 -3.88
CA TYR A 185 8.84 -21.17 -3.45
C TYR A 185 9.90 -21.85 -4.33
N PRO A 186 11.06 -21.21 -4.56
CA PRO A 186 12.16 -21.82 -5.31
C PRO A 186 12.74 -23.01 -4.55
N LEU A 187 13.02 -24.10 -5.27
CA LEU A 187 13.53 -25.34 -4.66
C LEU A 187 15.04 -25.28 -4.39
N ASP A 188 15.76 -24.54 -5.23
CA ASP A 188 17.20 -24.32 -5.18
C ASP A 188 17.50 -22.86 -4.81
N PRO A 189 18.64 -22.57 -4.16
CA PRO A 189 19.02 -21.21 -3.77
C PRO A 189 19.26 -20.34 -4.99
N ILE A 190 18.66 -19.15 -4.99
CA ILE A 190 18.77 -18.16 -6.08
C ILE A 190 20.01 -17.29 -5.88
N ASN A 191 20.62 -17.28 -4.67
CA ASN A 191 21.66 -16.34 -4.26
C ASN A 191 21.19 -14.88 -4.38
N ALA A 192 19.91 -14.63 -4.07
CA ALA A 192 19.39 -13.27 -4.00
C ALA A 192 20.00 -12.57 -2.77
N PRO A 193 20.27 -11.24 -2.83
CA PRO A 193 20.81 -10.50 -1.68
C PRO A 193 19.87 -10.50 -0.45
N GLU A 194 18.59 -10.80 -0.69
CA GLU A 194 17.56 -10.88 0.33
C GLU A 194 17.41 -12.28 0.93
N GLU A 195 18.16 -13.27 0.41
CA GLU A 195 18.13 -14.64 0.90
C GLU A 195 18.63 -14.72 2.34
N VAL A 196 17.80 -15.32 3.20
CA VAL A 196 18.07 -15.46 4.62
C VAL A 196 18.91 -16.72 4.84
N PRO A 197 20.08 -16.61 5.50
CA PRO A 197 20.91 -17.78 5.74
C PRO A 197 20.16 -18.85 6.54
N LYS A 198 20.45 -20.12 6.23
CA LYS A 198 19.80 -21.28 6.88
C LYS A 198 19.99 -21.28 8.40
N ILE A 199 21.08 -20.67 8.88
CA ILE A 199 21.39 -20.48 10.30
C ILE A 199 21.48 -18.98 10.55
N GLN A 200 20.57 -18.46 11.36
CA GLN A 200 20.60 -17.07 11.83
C GLN A 200 20.93 -17.09 13.31
N SER A 201 22.23 -17.04 13.65
CA SER A 201 22.67 -16.76 15.02
C SER A 201 22.81 -15.26 15.20
N ASN A 202 22.49 -14.77 16.40
CA ASN A 202 22.75 -13.39 16.82
C ASN A 202 24.25 -13.06 16.88
N THR A 203 25.10 -14.09 16.96
CA THR A 203 26.53 -13.95 17.28
C THR A 203 27.45 -14.48 16.17
N GLY A 204 26.91 -15.01 15.07
CA GLY A 204 27.68 -15.58 13.95
C GLY A 204 28.39 -16.91 14.24
N ALA A 205 28.32 -17.42 15.48
CA ALA A 205 28.99 -18.65 15.89
C ALA A 205 28.16 -19.92 15.59
N PRO A 206 28.79 -21.03 15.18
CA PRO A 206 28.11 -22.27 14.77
C PRO A 206 27.59 -23.15 15.94
N LEU A 207 27.86 -22.79 17.20
CA LEU A 207 27.63 -23.65 18.38
C LEU A 207 26.92 -22.94 19.56
N GLU A 208 26.11 -21.91 19.32
CA GLU A 208 25.24 -21.39 20.38
C GLU A 208 23.92 -22.17 20.47
N GLN A 209 23.45 -22.34 21.70
CA GLN A 209 22.30 -23.18 22.03
C GLN A 209 21.08 -22.80 21.20
N ARG A 210 20.62 -23.78 20.41
CA ARG A 210 19.26 -23.84 19.86
C ARG A 210 18.32 -24.37 20.93
#